data_AF-A0A1X1MNP5-F1
#
_entry.id   AF-A0A1X1MNP5-F1
#
_cell.length_a   1.000
_cell.length_b   1.000
_cell.length_c   1.000
_cell.angle_alpha   90.00
_cell.angle_beta   90.00
_cell.angle_gamma   90.00
#
_symmetry.space_group_name_H-M   'P 1'
#
loop_
_entity.id
_entity.type
_entity.pdbx_description
1 polymer ?
#
loop_
_entity_poly.entity_id
_entity_poly.type
_entity_poly.pdbx_seq_one_letter_code
_entity_poly.pdbx_strand_id
1 'polypeptide(L)'
;MPMRQARPNGPGRPHASGHPETSDGAPSALAGLVDLLGRRFALAVYWNLRGTALPFRALVARLDAPQAQVTQRLRELREAGLVEVDEVGEYRLTAHGRRLQGVLEPLAAWADDWSGLSPRQRTPRGSATQGHGEP
;
A
#
# COMPACT_ATOMS: atom_id res chain seq x y z
N MET A 1 69.27 11.11 15.85
CA MET A 1 68.08 11.67 15.15
C MET A 1 68.26 11.52 13.64
N PRO A 2 67.75 10.43 13.03
CA PRO A 2 67.60 10.37 11.58
C PRO A 2 66.14 10.32 11.12
N MET A 3 65.92 11.17 10.12
CA MET A 3 64.89 11.27 9.09
C MET A 3 63.96 10.07 8.83
N ARG A 4 62.70 10.45 8.63
CA ARG A 4 61.53 9.66 8.23
C ARG A 4 61.59 9.28 6.73
N GLN A 5 61.71 7.98 6.44
CA GLN A 5 61.27 7.33 5.19
C GLN A 5 59.74 7.09 5.27
N ALA A 6 58.93 6.88 4.22
CA ALA A 6 59.01 6.97 2.77
C ALA A 6 57.55 7.04 2.24
N ARG A 7 57.38 7.47 0.98
CA ARG A 7 56.11 7.62 0.21
C ARG A 7 55.59 6.24 -0.31
N PRO A 8 54.65 6.08 -1.30
CA PRO A 8 53.58 6.91 -1.90
C PRO A 8 52.23 6.14 -2.18
N ASN A 9 51.29 6.82 -2.86
CA ASN A 9 50.32 6.35 -3.87
C ASN A 9 48.92 5.78 -3.50
N GLY A 10 47.91 6.28 -4.22
CA GLY A 10 46.68 5.55 -4.57
C GLY A 10 45.38 6.38 -4.50
N PRO A 11 44.65 6.59 -5.62
CA PRO A 11 43.49 7.49 -5.69
C PRO A 11 42.21 6.81 -5.23
N GLY A 12 41.27 7.59 -4.69
CA GLY A 12 39.94 7.09 -4.38
C GLY A 12 38.96 8.23 -4.13
N ARG A 13 38.36 8.77 -5.19
CA ARG A 13 36.99 9.28 -5.07
C ARG A 13 36.08 8.05 -5.15
N PRO A 14 35.02 8.02 -4.32
CA PRO A 14 33.71 7.83 -4.91
C PRO A 14 32.79 9.02 -4.58
N HIS A 15 32.40 9.69 -5.66
CA HIS A 15 31.03 10.10 -5.97
C HIS A 15 30.13 10.57 -4.81
N ALA A 16 30.10 11.89 -4.62
CA ALA A 16 28.86 12.56 -4.28
C ALA A 16 27.91 12.43 -5.49
N SER A 17 26.98 11.48 -5.41
CA SER A 17 25.84 11.38 -6.31
C SER A 17 24.57 11.34 -5.47
N GLY A 18 24.31 12.42 -4.74
CA GLY A 18 22.95 12.72 -4.33
C GLY A 18 22.21 13.22 -5.55
N HIS A 19 21.65 12.30 -6.35
CA HIS A 19 20.58 12.70 -7.25
C HIS A 19 19.34 12.91 -6.38
N PRO A 20 18.67 14.07 -6.47
CA PRO A 20 17.30 14.15 -6.01
C PRO A 20 16.51 13.24 -6.95
N GLU A 21 16.17 12.05 -6.48
CA GLU A 21 15.21 11.20 -7.17
C GLU A 21 13.86 11.89 -7.02
N THR A 22 13.59 12.83 -7.93
CA THR A 22 12.23 13.30 -8.20
C THR A 22 11.49 12.09 -8.76
N SER A 23 11.04 11.21 -7.87
CA SER A 23 10.04 10.22 -8.18
C SER A 23 8.75 10.98 -8.46
N ASP A 24 8.43 11.19 -9.73
CA ASP A 24 7.08 11.55 -10.19
C ASP A 24 6.05 10.44 -9.85
N GLY A 25 6.49 9.34 -9.23
CA GLY A 25 5.66 8.28 -8.68
C GLY A 25 5.28 8.49 -7.21
N ALA A 26 4.20 7.81 -6.79
CA ALA A 26 3.78 7.80 -5.40
C ALA A 26 4.94 7.41 -4.46
N PRO A 27 5.01 7.99 -3.24
CA PRO A 27 6.02 7.60 -2.25
C PRO A 27 6.08 6.08 -2.08
N SER A 28 7.29 5.50 -2.08
CA SER A 28 7.48 4.04 -2.09
C SER A 28 6.75 3.31 -0.95
N ALA A 29 6.67 3.93 0.23
CA ALA A 29 5.92 3.41 1.37
C ALA A 29 4.40 3.38 1.13
N LEU A 30 3.85 4.40 0.46
CA LEU A 30 2.44 4.44 0.08
C LEU A 30 2.15 3.38 -0.98
N ALA A 31 2.99 3.28 -2.00
CA ALA A 31 2.86 2.26 -3.04
C ALA A 31 2.90 0.84 -2.46
N GLY A 32 3.80 0.57 -1.50
CA GLY A 32 3.87 -0.72 -0.81
C GLY A 32 2.63 -1.04 0.04
N LEU A 33 2.07 -0.06 0.75
CA LEU A 33 0.83 -0.24 1.49
C LEU A 33 -0.36 -0.51 0.55
N VAL A 34 -0.47 0.26 -0.53
CA VAL A 34 -1.52 0.08 -1.53
C VAL A 34 -1.39 -1.27 -2.23
N ASP A 35 -0.16 -1.72 -2.55
CA ASP A 35 0.09 -3.07 -3.06
C ASP A 35 -0.42 -4.14 -2.08
N LEU A 36 0.00 -4.08 -0.81
CA LEU A 36 -0.43 -5.03 0.21
C LEU A 36 -1.96 -5.12 0.30
N LEU A 37 -2.64 -3.98 0.37
CA LEU A 37 -4.11 -3.93 0.47
C LEU A 37 -4.80 -4.33 -0.83
N GLY A 38 -4.19 -4.07 -1.99
CA GLY A 38 -4.68 -4.43 -3.31
C GLY A 38 -4.58 -5.93 -3.64
N ARG A 39 -3.78 -6.70 -2.88
CA ARG A 39 -3.71 -8.15 -3.05
C ARG A 39 -5.06 -8.81 -2.75
N ARG A 40 -5.33 -9.91 -3.45
CA ARG A 40 -6.61 -10.63 -3.35
C ARG A 40 -6.96 -10.97 -1.89
N PHE A 41 -8.16 -10.58 -1.47
CA PHE A 41 -8.70 -10.70 -0.11
C PHE A 41 -8.04 -9.83 0.98
N ALA A 42 -6.92 -9.13 0.73
CA ALA A 42 -6.21 -8.38 1.78
C ALA A 42 -7.07 -7.24 2.36
N LEU A 43 -7.57 -6.34 1.50
CA LEU A 43 -8.48 -5.28 1.92
C LEU A 43 -9.75 -5.84 2.55
N ALA A 44 -10.31 -6.92 2.01
CA ALA A 44 -11.53 -7.53 2.54
C ALA A 44 -11.34 -8.13 3.95
N VAL A 45 -10.19 -8.78 4.21
CA VAL A 45 -9.81 -9.24 5.55
C VAL A 45 -9.69 -8.06 6.51
N TYR A 46 -8.93 -7.03 6.13
CA TYR A 46 -8.80 -5.81 6.92
C TYR A 46 -10.16 -5.18 7.23
N TRP A 47 -11.02 -5.05 6.21
CA TRP A 47 -12.34 -4.41 6.32
C TRP A 47 -13.29 -5.16 7.24
N ASN A 48 -13.20 -6.49 7.31
CA ASN A 48 -14.00 -7.30 8.23
C ASN A 48 -13.55 -7.15 9.69
N LEU A 49 -12.25 -6.92 9.92
CA LEU A 49 -11.66 -6.74 11.25
C LEU A 49 -11.84 -5.33 11.82
N ARG A 50 -12.43 -4.42 11.06
CA ARG A 50 -12.57 -3.00 11.42
C ARG A 50 -13.44 -2.78 12.66
N GLY A 51 -14.44 -3.63 12.89
CA GLY A 51 -15.40 -3.50 13.97
C GLY A 51 -15.05 -4.32 15.20
N THR A 52 -14.94 -5.65 15.03
CA THR A 52 -14.75 -6.59 16.14
C THR A 52 -13.61 -7.54 15.85
N ALA A 53 -13.07 -8.15 16.91
CA ALA A 53 -12.26 -9.34 16.76
C ALA A 53 -13.09 -10.46 16.11
N LEU A 54 -12.43 -11.31 15.31
CA LEU A 54 -13.07 -12.44 14.64
C LEU A 54 -12.15 -13.68 14.67
N PRO A 55 -12.70 -14.87 14.92
CA PRO A 55 -11.94 -16.10 14.77
C PRO A 55 -11.68 -16.39 13.29
N PHE A 56 -10.60 -17.14 12.99
CA PHE A 56 -10.22 -17.51 11.62
C PHE A 56 -11.40 -18.08 10.79
N ARG A 57 -12.17 -19.00 11.39
CA ARG A 57 -13.32 -19.63 10.74
C ARG A 57 -14.38 -18.63 10.28
N ALA A 58 -14.59 -17.56 11.05
CA ALA A 58 -15.58 -16.53 10.70
C ALA A 58 -15.08 -15.67 9.53
N LEU A 59 -13.78 -15.37 9.48
CA LEU A 59 -13.19 -14.67 8.34
C LEU A 59 -13.34 -15.48 7.05
N VAL A 60 -12.94 -16.76 7.07
CA VAL A 60 -13.07 -17.66 5.91
C VAL A 60 -14.52 -17.71 5.41
N ALA A 61 -15.48 -17.88 6.31
CA ALA A 61 -16.90 -17.94 5.96
C ALA A 61 -17.44 -16.60 5.41
N ARG A 62 -17.10 -15.46 6.02
CA ARG A 62 -17.57 -14.14 5.58
C ARG A 62 -16.99 -13.72 4.22
N LEU A 63 -15.76 -14.13 3.95
CA LEU A 63 -15.04 -13.79 2.73
C LEU A 63 -15.35 -14.75 1.58
N ASP A 64 -16.00 -15.89 1.85
CA ASP A 64 -16.15 -17.02 0.93
C ASP A 64 -14.81 -17.35 0.22
N ALA A 65 -13.74 -17.39 1.01
CA ALA A 65 -12.37 -17.41 0.52
C ALA A 65 -11.66 -18.73 0.85
N PRO A 66 -10.75 -19.22 0.01
CA PRO A 66 -9.90 -20.36 0.35
C PRO A 66 -9.09 -20.08 1.63
N GLN A 67 -9.06 -21.04 2.56
CA GLN A 67 -8.35 -20.91 3.83
C GLN A 67 -6.89 -20.49 3.64
N ALA A 68 -6.18 -21.07 2.67
CA ALA A 68 -4.80 -20.75 2.36
C ALA A 68 -4.60 -19.26 2.01
N GLN A 69 -5.55 -18.65 1.28
CA GLN A 69 -5.50 -17.23 0.94
C GLN A 69 -5.69 -16.37 2.20
N VAL A 70 -6.69 -16.69 3.04
CA VAL A 70 -6.95 -15.95 4.28
C VAL A 70 -5.76 -16.05 5.24
N THR A 71 -5.18 -17.24 5.40
CA THR A 71 -3.97 -17.45 6.22
C THR A 71 -2.80 -16.60 5.73
N GLN A 72 -2.53 -16.61 4.42
CA GLN A 72 -1.47 -15.79 3.84
C GLN A 72 -1.74 -14.30 4.04
N ARG A 73 -2.97 -13.83 3.82
CA ARG A 73 -3.35 -12.42 4.03
C ARG A 73 -3.18 -12.00 5.49
N LEU A 74 -3.65 -12.81 6.43
CA LEU A 74 -3.51 -12.53 7.86
C LEU A 74 -2.04 -12.48 8.28
N ARG A 75 -1.20 -13.36 7.75
CA ARG A 75 0.25 -13.31 7.99
C ARG A 75 0.86 -12.00 7.49
N GLU A 76 0.61 -11.61 6.25
CA GLU A 76 1.16 -10.38 5.66
C GLU A 76 0.67 -9.12 6.40
N LEU A 77 -0.61 -9.06 6.77
CA LEU A 77 -1.17 -7.95 7.55
C LEU A 77 -0.60 -7.89 8.98
N ARG A 78 -0.25 -9.04 9.57
CA ARG A 78 0.45 -9.10 10.87
C ARG A 78 1.90 -8.65 10.77
N GLU A 79 2.62 -9.10 9.73
CA GLU A 79 4.00 -8.66 9.45
C GLU A 79 4.06 -7.14 9.20
N ALA A 80 3.01 -6.56 8.60
CA ALA A 80 2.85 -5.12 8.43
C ALA A 80 2.39 -4.37 9.70
N GLY A 81 2.14 -5.07 10.81
CA GLY A 81 1.70 -4.47 12.08
C GLY A 81 0.27 -3.92 12.06
N LEU A 82 -0.57 -4.34 11.10
CA LEU A 82 -1.96 -3.88 10.97
C LEU A 82 -2.95 -4.79 11.73
N VAL A 83 -2.64 -6.08 11.82
CA VAL A 83 -3.47 -7.10 12.47
C VAL A 83 -2.68 -7.78 13.59
N GLU A 84 -3.37 -8.18 14.65
CA GLU A 84 -2.86 -9.01 15.74
C GLU A 84 -3.85 -10.13 16.06
N VAL A 85 -3.38 -11.11 16.84
CA VAL A 85 -4.21 -12.16 17.44
C VAL A 85 -4.28 -11.86 18.94
N ASP A 86 -5.48 -11.85 19.51
CA ASP A 86 -5.67 -11.60 20.93
C ASP A 86 -5.49 -12.87 21.78
N GLU A 87 -5.73 -12.74 23.10
CA GLU A 87 -5.53 -13.81 24.08
C GLU A 87 -6.46 -15.00 23.87
N VAL A 88 -7.62 -14.81 23.23
CA VAL A 88 -8.60 -15.87 22.94
C VAL A 88 -8.43 -16.47 21.54
N GLY A 89 -7.40 -16.03 20.79
CA GLY A 89 -7.07 -16.55 19.47
C GLY A 89 -7.86 -15.91 18.33
N GLU A 90 -8.51 -14.77 18.57
CA GLU A 90 -9.24 -14.02 17.55
C GLU A 90 -8.37 -12.95 16.91
N TYR A 91 -8.59 -12.72 15.61
CA TYR A 91 -7.88 -11.69 14.86
C TYR A 91 -8.56 -10.35 15.06
N ARG A 92 -7.78 -9.28 15.23
CA ARG A 92 -8.28 -7.91 15.32
C ARG A 92 -7.26 -6.93 14.75
N LEU A 93 -7.70 -5.69 14.46
CA LEU A 93 -6.76 -4.64 14.12
C LEU A 93 -5.90 -4.26 15.33
N THR A 94 -4.62 -3.99 15.10
CA THR A 94 -3.74 -3.37 16.10
C THR A 94 -4.16 -1.92 16.35
N ALA A 95 -3.58 -1.28 17.37
CA ALA A 95 -3.77 0.17 17.56
C ALA A 95 -3.31 0.99 16.35
N HIS A 96 -2.23 0.59 15.67
CA HIS A 96 -1.80 1.27 14.43
C HIS A 96 -2.72 0.94 13.25
N GLY A 97 -3.17 -0.32 13.11
CA GLY A 97 -4.12 -0.73 12.09
C GLY A 97 -5.47 -0.01 12.18
N ARG A 98 -5.94 0.32 13.39
CA ARG A 98 -7.13 1.17 13.58
C ARG A 98 -6.94 2.60 13.08
N ARG A 99 -5.73 3.18 13.17
CA ARG A 99 -5.47 4.53 12.62
C ARG A 99 -5.66 4.58 11.10
N LEU A 100 -5.37 3.48 10.41
CA LEU A 100 -5.58 3.37 8.96
C LEU A 100 -7.07 3.44 8.58
N GLN A 101 -8.01 3.15 9.50
CA GLN A 101 -9.44 3.29 9.26
C GLN A 101 -9.80 4.75 8.96
N GLY A 102 -9.19 5.71 9.67
CA GLY A 102 -9.40 7.15 9.42
C GLY A 102 -8.96 7.62 8.04
N VAL A 103 -8.22 6.79 7.29
CA VAL A 103 -7.85 7.05 5.88
C VAL A 103 -8.73 6.22 4.94
N LEU A 104 -8.97 4.95 5.25
CA LEU A 104 -9.70 4.05 4.35
C LEU A 104 -11.22 4.28 4.37
N GLU A 105 -11.81 4.76 5.48
CA GLU A 105 -13.24 5.09 5.52
C GLU A 105 -13.59 6.27 4.60
N PRO A 106 -12.88 7.42 4.63
CA PRO A 106 -13.08 8.48 3.65
C PRO A 106 -12.82 8.02 2.21
N LEU A 107 -11.80 7.16 2.00
CA LEU A 107 -11.51 6.61 0.68
C LEU A 107 -12.65 5.72 0.18
N ALA A 108 -13.25 4.91 1.05
CA ALA A 108 -14.40 4.08 0.69
C ALA A 108 -15.62 4.94 0.35
N ALA A 109 -15.91 5.98 1.14
CA ALA A 109 -17.00 6.93 0.82
C ALA A 109 -16.78 7.61 -0.53
N TRP A 110 -15.56 8.08 -0.80
CA TRP A 110 -15.21 8.64 -2.11
C TRP A 110 -15.34 7.61 -3.23
N ALA A 111 -14.97 6.34 -3.00
CA ALA A 111 -15.09 5.28 -3.98
C ALA A 111 -16.57 4.95 -4.30
N ASP A 112 -17.46 5.02 -3.30
CA ASP A 112 -18.90 4.90 -3.50
C ASP A 112 -19.42 6.03 -4.39
N ASP A 113 -19.05 7.29 -4.10
CA ASP A 113 -19.39 8.45 -4.95
C ASP A 113 -18.85 8.31 -6.38
N TRP A 114 -17.59 7.88 -6.51
CA TRP A 114 -16.94 7.64 -7.78
C TRP A 114 -17.64 6.55 -8.60
N SER A 115 -18.10 5.48 -7.95
CA SER A 115 -18.82 4.39 -8.60
C SER A 115 -20.16 4.85 -9.20
N GLY A 116 -20.76 5.89 -8.61
CA GLY A 116 -21.99 6.53 -9.07
C GLY A 116 -21.81 7.49 -10.26
N LEU A 117 -20.58 7.75 -10.72
CA LEU A 117 -20.34 8.68 -11.82
C LEU A 117 -20.95 8.17 -13.14
N SER A 118 -21.78 9.02 -13.76
CA SER A 118 -22.31 8.78 -15.09
C SER A 118 -21.19 8.69 -16.14
N PRO A 119 -21.41 8.01 -17.28
CA PRO A 119 -20.43 7.94 -18.36
C PRO A 119 -19.91 9.32 -18.80
N ARG A 120 -20.78 10.35 -18.82
CA ARG A 120 -20.42 11.73 -19.17
C ARG A 120 -19.51 12.41 -18.16
N GLN A 121 -19.53 11.99 -16.89
CA GLN A 121 -18.65 12.51 -15.84
C GLN A 121 -17.30 11.78 -15.83
N ARG A 122 -17.26 10.53 -16.30
CA ARG A 122 -16.02 9.75 -16.44
C ARG A 122 -15.19 10.12 -17.66
N THR A 123 -15.82 10.69 -18.70
CA THR A 123 -15.11 11.23 -19.87
C THR A 123 -14.78 12.70 -19.64
N PRO A 124 -13.49 13.09 -19.57
CA PRO A 124 -13.13 14.50 -19.56
C PRO A 124 -13.68 15.18 -20.82
N ARG A 125 -14.46 16.26 -20.67
CA ARG A 125 -14.90 17.07 -21.82
C ARG A 125 -13.66 17.73 -22.44
N GLY A 126 -13.14 17.16 -23.53
CA GLY A 126 -12.00 17.77 -24.23
C GLY A 126 -11.18 16.88 -25.15
N SER A 127 -11.34 15.55 -25.15
CA SER A 127 -10.57 14.68 -26.06
C SER A 127 -11.15 14.58 -27.49
N ALA A 128 -12.16 15.38 -27.82
CA ALA A 128 -12.47 15.70 -29.21
C ALA A 128 -11.48 16.77 -29.71
N THR A 129 -10.21 16.40 -29.85
CA THR A 129 -9.31 17.18 -30.71
C THR A 129 -9.93 17.18 -32.09
N GLN A 130 -10.32 18.36 -32.53
CA GLN A 130 -10.86 18.64 -33.85
C GLN A 130 -10.07 17.87 -34.91
N GLY A 131 -10.73 16.94 -35.59
CA GLY A 131 -10.39 16.63 -36.97
C GLY A 131 -10.71 17.87 -37.80
N HIS A 132 -9.77 18.81 -37.89
CA HIS A 132 -9.71 19.71 -39.03
C HIS A 132 -9.21 18.86 -40.22
N GLY A 133 -10.16 18.25 -40.95
CA GLY A 133 -10.09 18.38 -42.41
C GLY A 133 -10.14 19.87 -42.72
N GLU A 134 -9.40 20.44 -43.65
CA GLU A 134 -9.08 20.09 -45.04
C GLU A 134 -8.03 21.16 -45.48
N PRO A 135 -7.57 21.24 -46.74
CA PRO A 135 -7.80 20.39 -47.91
C PRO A 135 -6.52 19.81 -48.54
#